data_AF-A0AAN3V6S1-F1
#
_entry.id   AF-A0AAN3V6S1-F1
#
_cell.length_a   1.000
_cell.length_b   1.000
_cell.length_c   1.000
_cell.angle_alpha   90.00
_cell.angle_beta   90.00
_cell.angle_gamma   90.00
#
_symmetry.space_group_name_H-M   'P 1'
#
loop_
_entity.id
_entity.type
_entity.pdbx_description
1 polymer ?
#
loop_
_entity_poly.entity_id
_entity_poly.type
_entity_poly.pdbx_seq_one_letter_code
_entity_poly.pdbx_strand_id
1 'polypeptide(L)' 'MILIWDGEVYCWKNILRAPQHERPRVIAVDTEENVFIAESGNEYDGAKCWVVFQES' A
#
# COMPACT_ATOMS: atom_id res chain seq x y z
N MET A 1 4.69 -5.84 -8.16
CA MET A 1 3.83 -5.41 -7.04
C MET A 1 2.44 -5.12 -7.55
N ILE A 2 1.44 -5.68 -6.89
CA ILE A 2 0.03 -5.32 -7.09
C ILE A 2 -0.38 -4.43 -5.92
N LEU A 3 -1.07 -3.33 -6.20
CA LEU A 3 -1.71 -2.49 -5.21
C LEU A 3 -3.21 -2.76 -5.23
N ILE A 4 -3.80 -2.97 -4.05
CA ILE A 4 -5.22 -3.20 -3.84
C ILE A 4 -5.76 -2.04 -3.01
N TRP A 5 -6.91 -1.50 -3.39
CA TRP A 5 -7.59 -0.46 -2.64
C TRP A 5 -9.09 -0.72 -2.65
N ASP A 6 -9.69 -0.71 -1.46
CA ASP A 6 -11.12 -0.99 -1.25
C ASP A 6 -11.61 -2.31 -1.89
N GLY A 7 -10.77 -3.35 -1.82
CA GLY A 7 -11.07 -4.67 -2.36
C GLY A 7 -10.79 -4.85 -3.85
N GLU A 8 -10.43 -3.78 -4.57
CA GLU A 8 -10.19 -3.80 -6.01
C GLU A 8 -8.71 -3.62 -6.36
N VAL A 9 -8.28 -4.16 -7.51
CA VAL A 9 -6.93 -3.92 -8.03
C VAL A 9 -6.81 -2.46 -8.43
N TYR A 10 -5.99 -1.72 -7.69
CA TYR A 10 -5.79 -0.29 -7.88
C TYR A 10 -4.71 0.02 -8.93
N CYS A 11 -3.57 -0.68 -8.88
CA CYS A 11 -2.43 -0.40 -9.76
C CYS A 11 -1.41 -1.53 -9.76
N TRP A 12 -0.53 -1.56 -10.77
CA TRP A 12 0.64 -2.42 -10.85
C TRP A 12 1.91 -1.57 -10.85
N LYS A 13 2.88 -1.92 -9.99
CA LYS A 13 4.16 -1.21 -9.88
C LYS A 13 5.34 -2.17 -9.85
N ASN A 14 6.50 -1.67 -10.27
CA ASN A 14 7.76 -2.38 -10.22
C ASN A 14 8.49 -2.23 -8.87
N ILE A 15 8.15 -1.22 -8.06
CA ILE A 15 8.76 -0.94 -6.73
C ILE A 15 7.72 -0.42 -5.72
N LEU A 16 7.99 -0.60 -4.42
CA LEU A 16 7.27 0.10 -3.34
C LEU A 16 7.74 1.55 -3.30
N ARG A 17 6.84 2.49 -3.59
CA ARG A 17 7.16 3.92 -3.51
C ARG A 17 7.01 4.41 -2.06
N ALA A 18 7.49 5.61 -1.80
CA ALA A 18 7.27 6.27 -0.53
C ALA A 18 5.75 6.42 -0.25
N PRO A 19 5.31 6.24 1.00
CA PRO A 19 3.89 6.11 1.37
C PRO A 19 3.06 7.35 1.02
N GLN A 20 3.66 8.54 1.00
CA GLN A 20 3.01 9.79 0.58
C GLN A 20 2.58 9.80 -0.90
N HIS A 21 3.04 8.85 -1.71
CA HIS A 21 2.58 8.69 -3.09
C HIS A 21 1.37 7.77 -3.23
N GLU A 22 0.90 7.17 -2.13
CA GLU A 22 -0.25 6.26 -2.13
C GLU A 22 -1.37 6.77 -1.24
N ARG A 23 -2.59 6.33 -1.58
CA ARG A 23 -3.77 6.57 -0.74
C ARG A 23 -3.65 5.78 0.56
N PRO A 24 -4.15 6.32 1.69
CA PRO A 24 -4.34 5.53 2.90
C PRO A 24 -5.18 4.27 2.61
N ARG A 25 -4.89 3.18 3.32
CA ARG A 25 -5.51 1.84 3.18
C ARG A 25 -5.16 1.07 1.90
N VAL A 26 -4.24 1.55 1.08
CA VAL A 26 -3.70 0.74 -0.01
C VAL A 26 -2.94 -0.44 0.58
N ILE A 27 -3.22 -1.64 0.07
CA ILE A 27 -2.47 -2.86 0.35
C ILE A 27 -1.51 -3.08 -0.81
N ALA A 28 -0.23 -3.28 -0.50
CA ALA A 28 0.81 -3.56 -1.47
C ALA A 28 1.29 -5.00 -1.28
N VAL A 29 1.25 -5.79 -2.36
CA VAL A 29 1.74 -7.17 -2.38
C VAL A 29 2.86 -7.28 -3.42
N ASP A 30 4.04 -7.70 -2.99
CA ASP A 30 5.19 -7.91 -3.88
C ASP A 30 5.29 -9.36 -4.37
N THR A 31 6.35 -9.66 -5.13
CA THR A 31 6.57 -10.99 -5.72
C THR A 31 7.14 -12.01 -4.74
N GLU A 32 7.57 -11.57 -3.56
CA GLU A 32 8.07 -12.41 -2.48
C GLU A 32 6.99 -12.66 -1.42
N GLU A 33 5.72 -12.34 -1.75
CA GLU A 33 4.56 -12.47 -0.88
C GLU A 33 4.60 -11.54 0.35
N ASN A 34 5.48 -10.52 0.37
CA ASN A 34 5.41 -9.50 1.41
C ASN A 34 4.16 -8.64 1.20
N VAL A 35 3.43 -8.41 2.29
CA VAL A 35 2.22 -7.57 2.30
C VAL A 35 2.45 -6.37 3.19
N PHE A 36 2.14 -5.19 2.66
CA PHE A 36 2.21 -3.92 3.39
C PHE A 36 0.87 -3.18 3.29
N ILE A 37 0.50 -2.44 4.34
CA ILE A 37 -0.63 -1.53 4.33
C ILE A 37 -0.17 -0.08 4.53
N ALA A 38 -0.70 0.82 3.72
CA ALA A 38 -0.47 2.25 3.83
C ALA A 38 -1.32 2.83 4.97
N GLU A 39 -0.71 3.27 6.07
CA GLU A 39 -1.43 3.74 7.25
C GLU A 39 -1.37 5.26 7.44
N SER A 40 -2.40 5.77 8.13
CA SER A 40 -2.58 7.19 8.46
C SER A 40 -2.58 8.09 7.22
N GLY A 41 -2.54 9.41 7.42
CA GLY A 41 -2.50 10.39 6.34
C GLY A 41 -3.90 10.75 5.82
N ASN A 42 -3.96 11.32 4.62
CA ASN A 42 -5.19 11.75 3.97
C ASN A 42 -5.07 11.64 2.44
N GLU A 43 -6.15 11.92 1.72
CA GLU A 43 -6.17 11.79 0.25
C GLU A 43 -5.30 12.80 -0.49
N TYR A 44 -5.01 13.96 0.14
CA TYR A 44 -4.22 15.03 -0.45
C TYR A 44 -2.71 14.82 -0.25
N ASP A 45 -2.30 14.45 0.97
CA ASP A 45 -0.89 14.26 1.36
C ASP A 45 -0.40 12.80 1.21
N GLY A 46 -1.31 11.86 0.96
CA GLY A 46 -1.04 10.42 0.95
C GLY A 46 -0.86 9.82 2.34
N ALA A 47 -0.40 8.58 2.39
CA ALA A 47 -0.15 7.86 3.64
C ALA A 47 1.15 8.32 4.33
N LYS A 48 1.24 8.13 5.65
CA LYS A 48 2.44 8.52 6.42
C LYS A 48 3.50 7.43 6.46
N CYS A 49 3.09 6.17 6.46
CA CYS A 49 3.99 5.04 6.58
C CYS A 49 3.43 3.79 5.89
N TRP A 50 4.33 2.86 5.59
CA TRP A 50 4.01 1.48 5.30
C TRP A 50 4.15 0.67 6.58
N VAL A 51 3.17 -0.19 6.85
CA VAL A 51 3.22 -1.16 7.94
C VAL A 51 3.17 -2.55 7.35
N VAL A 52 4.01 -3.46 7.86
CA VAL A 52 3.97 -4.87 7.46
C VAL A 52 2.64 -5.46 7.91
N PHE A 53 1.89 -6.02 6.98
CA PHE A 53 0.67 -6.74 7.29
C PHE A 53 1.02 -8.19 7.61
N GLN A 54 0.77 -8.60 8.85
CA GLN A 54 0.85 -10.00 9.27
C GLN A 54 -0.53 -10.40 9.77
N GLU A 55 -1.07 -11.49 9.23
CA GLU A 55 -2.28 -12.09 9.77
C GLU A 55 -1.96 -12.72 11.13
N SER A 56 -2.78 -12.43 12.14
CA SER A 56 -2.63 -12.90 13.51
C SER A 56 -3.20 -14.30 13.73
#